data_AF-A0A200QRG0-F1
#
_entry.id   AF-A0A200QRG0-F1
#
_cell.length_a   1.000
_cell.length_b   1.000
_cell.length_c   1.000
_cell.angle_alpha   90.00
_cell.angle_beta   90.00
_cell.angle_gamma   90.00
#
_symmetry.space_group_name_H-M   'P 1'
#
loop_
_entity.id
_entity.type
_entity.pdbx_description
1 polymer ?
#
loop_
_entity_poly.entity_id
_entity_poly.type
_entity_poly.pdbx_seq_one_letter_code
_entity_poly.pdbx_strand_id
1 'polypeptide(L)'
;MVMYSTRYSVANFSATSLSIPPSFSSKSRRIIRMSATIGTSKPRISLESMAIKPPSHPTYDLKAVIKLALAEDAGDRGDVTCLATVPVDMEVEAHFLAKEDGVVAGIALADMIFNEVDSSLKVEWYQNDGDYIRKGLQFGKVYGRAHNIVVVERVVLNFMQRMSGIATLTKAMADAAHPACILETRKTAPGLRLVDKWAVLIGGGQNHRMGLFDMVMIKDNHISVAGGVTKALKCVDQYLEQRNLQMGVEIETRTLEEVKEVLDYASQTKTLLTRIMLDNMVVPLPDGDVDVSMLKEAVELINGRFETEASGNVTLETVHKIGQSGVTYISSGALTHSVKALDISLKIDTELALQVGRRTKRA
;
A
#
# COMPACT_ATOMS: atom_id res chain seq x y z
N MET A 1 47.59 21.15 3.46
CA MET A 1 47.77 21.00 4.91
C MET A 1 46.37 21.04 5.51
N VAL A 2 45.67 19.97 5.89
CA VAL A 2 46.00 18.58 6.24
C VAL A 2 44.85 17.69 5.72
N MET A 3 45.18 16.54 5.13
CA MET A 3 44.25 15.44 4.82
C MET A 3 43.96 14.63 6.07
N TYR A 4 42.74 14.12 6.24
CA TYR A 4 42.51 12.85 6.92
C TYR A 4 41.48 12.02 6.16
N SER A 5 41.98 10.94 5.56
CA SER A 5 41.24 9.79 5.05
C SER A 5 41.31 8.73 6.14
N THR A 6 40.19 8.09 6.47
CA THR A 6 40.20 6.87 7.29
C THR A 6 39.41 5.79 6.58
N ARG A 7 40.16 4.86 5.99
CA ARG A 7 39.69 3.54 5.52
C ARG A 7 39.43 2.68 6.75
N TYR A 8 38.34 1.91 6.74
CA TYR A 8 38.21 0.72 7.59
C TYR A 8 38.05 -0.53 6.73
N SER A 9 38.86 -1.52 7.12
CA SER A 9 39.16 -2.79 6.48
C SER A 9 38.03 -3.80 6.63
N VAL A 10 37.71 -4.51 5.55
CA VAL A 10 36.84 -5.70 5.55
C VAL A 10 37.70 -6.91 5.91
N ALA A 11 37.40 -7.56 7.04
CA ALA A 11 38.05 -8.81 7.43
C ALA A 11 37.25 -10.00 6.89
N ASN A 12 37.89 -10.77 6.01
CA ASN A 12 37.41 -12.06 5.52
C ASN A 12 37.54 -13.12 6.62
N PHE A 13 36.47 -13.85 6.92
CA PHE A 13 36.53 -15.09 7.69
C PHE A 13 36.38 -16.30 6.75
N SER A 14 37.44 -17.10 6.69
CA SER A 14 37.51 -18.38 6.00
C SER A 14 36.81 -19.47 6.81
N ALA A 15 35.85 -20.18 6.20
CA ALA A 15 35.29 -21.41 6.74
C ALA A 15 36.12 -22.61 6.26
N THR A 16 36.82 -23.26 7.18
CA THR A 16 37.52 -24.52 6.97
C THR A 16 36.56 -25.70 7.11
N SER A 17 36.65 -26.59 6.12
CA SER A 17 35.96 -27.87 5.99
C SER A 17 36.40 -28.90 7.04
N LEU A 18 35.43 -29.65 7.58
CA LEU A 18 35.66 -30.94 8.23
C LEU A 18 34.68 -31.97 7.65
N SER A 19 35.23 -33.06 7.14
CA SER A 19 34.58 -34.24 6.57
C SER A 19 35.01 -35.48 7.36
N ILE A 20 34.20 -36.55 7.40
CA ILE A 20 34.47 -37.98 7.77
C ILE A 20 33.09 -38.73 7.90
N PRO A 21 32.91 -40.06 7.63
CA PRO A 21 32.52 -40.65 6.33
C PRO A 21 31.27 -41.59 6.46
N PRO A 22 30.88 -42.40 5.44
CA PRO A 22 29.56 -43.07 5.40
C PRO A 22 29.58 -44.55 5.82
N SER A 23 28.48 -45.02 6.44
CA SER A 23 28.04 -46.43 6.49
C SER A 23 26.64 -46.45 7.17
N PHE A 24 25.63 -47.27 6.90
CA PHE A 24 25.48 -48.62 6.35
C PHE A 24 24.10 -48.75 5.69
N SER A 25 23.97 -49.67 4.73
CA SER A 25 22.70 -50.07 4.11
C SER A 25 21.83 -50.94 5.01
N SER A 26 20.50 -50.81 4.92
CA SER A 26 19.62 -52.00 4.99
C SER A 26 18.40 -51.83 4.09
N LYS A 27 18.11 -52.88 3.31
CA LYS A 27 16.94 -52.99 2.43
C LYS A 27 15.75 -53.54 3.19
N SER A 28 14.57 -53.11 2.72
CA SER A 28 13.30 -53.85 2.68
C SER A 28 12.31 -53.66 3.84
N ARG A 29 11.19 -52.98 3.55
CA ARG A 29 9.92 -53.64 3.20
C ARG A 29 8.89 -52.59 2.74
N ARG A 30 8.33 -52.81 1.55
CA ARG A 30 7.13 -52.11 1.04
C ARG A 30 5.94 -52.51 1.89
N ILE A 31 5.31 -51.55 2.55
CA ILE A 31 3.92 -51.66 3.01
C ILE A 31 3.12 -50.66 2.17
N ILE A 32 2.31 -51.19 1.26
CA ILE A 32 1.33 -50.42 0.49
C ILE A 32 0.20 -50.09 1.47
N ARG A 33 0.08 -48.82 1.88
CA ARG A 33 -1.17 -48.27 2.39
C ARG A 33 -1.69 -47.27 1.36
N MET A 34 -2.74 -47.66 0.66
CA MET A 34 -3.61 -46.74 -0.06
C MET A 34 -4.37 -45.92 0.99
N SER A 35 -4.12 -44.63 1.03
CA SER A 35 -5.01 -43.66 1.65
C SER A 35 -4.97 -42.42 0.78
N ALA A 36 -6.09 -42.20 0.09
CA ALA A 36 -6.34 -41.00 -0.69
C ALA A 36 -6.38 -39.80 0.27
N THR A 37 -5.40 -38.92 0.15
CA THR A 37 -5.49 -37.58 0.70
C THR A 37 -5.10 -36.65 -0.44
N ILE A 38 -6.10 -35.94 -0.98
CA ILE A 38 -5.88 -34.77 -1.83
C ILE A 38 -5.25 -33.73 -0.91
N GLY A 39 -3.93 -33.77 -0.82
CA GLY A 39 -3.12 -32.71 -0.21
C GLY A 39 -2.96 -31.61 -1.24
N THR A 40 -3.89 -30.67 -1.28
CA THR A 40 -3.59 -29.37 -1.89
C THR A 40 -2.81 -28.57 -0.87
N SER A 41 -1.50 -28.81 -0.78
CA SER A 41 -0.58 -27.77 -0.32
C SER A 41 -0.68 -26.63 -1.33
N LYS A 42 -1.43 -25.57 -1.02
CA LYS A 42 -1.35 -24.35 -1.82
C LYS A 42 0.11 -23.89 -1.81
N PRO A 43 0.66 -23.46 -2.97
CA PRO A 43 2.06 -23.08 -3.05
C PRO A 43 2.30 -21.81 -2.22
N ARG A 44 3.55 -21.59 -1.82
CA ARG A 44 4.06 -20.29 -1.34
C ARG A 44 3.41 -19.17 -2.16
N ILE A 45 2.87 -18.16 -1.48
CA ILE A 45 2.28 -16.99 -2.14
C ILE A 45 3.37 -16.33 -2.98
N SER A 46 3.30 -16.56 -4.29
CA SER A 46 4.07 -15.82 -5.27
C SER A 46 3.38 -14.47 -5.48
N LEU A 47 4.15 -13.38 -5.59
CA LEU A 47 3.62 -12.08 -6.01
C LEU A 47 2.81 -12.16 -7.33
N GLU A 48 3.03 -13.21 -8.12
CA GLU A 48 2.31 -13.51 -9.36
C GLU A 48 0.84 -13.91 -9.17
N SER A 49 0.45 -14.46 -8.02
CA SER A 49 -0.91 -14.96 -7.77
C SER A 49 -1.84 -13.92 -7.13
N MET A 50 -1.37 -12.71 -6.87
CA MET A 50 -2.16 -11.63 -6.25
C MET A 50 -3.04 -10.95 -7.32
N ALA A 51 -4.33 -10.78 -7.02
CA ALA A 51 -5.25 -10.08 -7.91
C ALA A 51 -4.85 -8.61 -8.13
N ILE A 52 -4.42 -7.93 -7.06
CA ILE A 52 -3.92 -6.56 -7.08
C ILE A 52 -2.52 -6.55 -6.49
N LYS A 53 -1.52 -6.37 -7.34
CA LYS A 53 -0.10 -6.40 -6.93
C LYS A 53 0.29 -5.10 -6.23
N PRO A 54 1.25 -5.15 -5.28
CA PRO A 54 1.83 -3.94 -4.74
C PRO A 54 2.46 -3.09 -5.86
N PRO A 55 2.39 -1.76 -5.79
CA PRO A 55 3.05 -0.87 -6.73
C PRO A 55 4.57 -1.12 -6.79
N SER A 56 5.19 -0.95 -7.94
CA SER A 56 6.64 -1.03 -8.06
C SER A 56 7.32 0.17 -7.41
N HIS A 57 8.43 -0.06 -6.73
CA HIS A 57 9.31 0.99 -6.23
C HIS A 57 10.77 0.52 -6.31
N PRO A 58 11.72 1.33 -6.82
CA PRO A 58 13.07 0.88 -7.14
C PRO A 58 13.87 0.40 -5.91
N THR A 59 13.59 0.96 -4.74
CA THR A 59 14.35 0.69 -3.51
C THR A 59 13.50 0.28 -2.31
N TYR A 60 12.18 0.08 -2.48
CA TYR A 60 11.32 -0.23 -1.33
C TYR A 60 11.34 -1.74 -1.08
N ASP A 61 11.70 -2.12 0.15
CA ASP A 61 11.67 -3.51 0.58
C ASP A 61 10.53 -3.71 1.60
N LEU A 62 9.43 -4.30 1.12
CA LEU A 62 8.28 -4.61 1.96
C LEU A 62 8.64 -5.58 3.10
N LYS A 63 9.58 -6.51 2.86
CA LYS A 63 10.05 -7.45 3.87
C LYS A 63 10.81 -6.73 4.98
N ALA A 64 11.62 -5.73 4.64
CA ALA A 64 12.32 -4.92 5.63
C ALA A 64 11.34 -4.14 6.53
N VAL A 65 10.24 -3.63 5.95
CA VAL A 65 9.19 -2.94 6.72
C VAL A 65 8.46 -3.90 7.66
N ILE A 66 8.13 -5.11 7.21
CA ILE A 66 7.53 -6.16 8.06
C ILE A 66 8.47 -6.48 9.23
N LYS A 67 9.76 -6.69 8.97
CA LYS A 67 10.75 -6.96 10.02
C LYS A 67 10.89 -5.81 11.00
N LEU A 68 10.86 -4.57 10.51
CA LEU A 68 10.93 -3.39 11.36
C LEU A 68 9.73 -3.32 12.30
N ALA A 69 8.51 -3.55 11.78
CA ALA A 69 7.29 -3.55 12.59
C ALA A 69 7.26 -4.69 13.63
N LEU A 70 7.71 -5.90 13.26
CA LEU A 70 7.85 -7.01 14.20
C LEU A 70 8.89 -6.71 15.29
N ALA A 71 10.03 -6.12 14.92
CA ALA A 71 11.07 -5.75 15.89
C ALA A 71 10.64 -4.61 16.81
N GLU A 72 9.86 -3.66 16.31
CA GLU A 72 9.25 -2.58 17.10
C GLU A 72 8.37 -3.14 18.22
N ASP A 73 7.52 -4.12 17.90
CA ASP A 73 6.52 -4.66 18.85
C ASP A 73 7.13 -5.71 19.80
N ALA A 74 8.04 -6.57 19.30
CA ALA A 74 8.64 -7.65 20.09
C ALA A 74 9.91 -7.25 20.87
N GLY A 75 10.63 -6.23 20.41
CA GLY A 75 11.91 -5.83 21.01
C GLY A 75 12.93 -6.98 21.09
N ASP A 76 13.77 -6.97 22.13
CA ASP A 76 14.78 -8.00 22.41
C ASP A 76 14.24 -9.19 23.23
N ARG A 77 13.07 -9.03 23.86
CA ARG A 77 12.50 -10.00 24.82
C ARG A 77 11.33 -10.81 24.27
N GLY A 78 10.74 -10.39 23.16
CA GLY A 78 9.48 -10.94 22.65
C GLY A 78 8.27 -10.60 23.53
N ASP A 79 7.18 -11.33 23.34
CA ASP A 79 5.96 -11.18 24.13
C ASP A 79 6.12 -11.81 25.52
N VAL A 80 6.56 -10.99 26.49
CA VAL A 80 6.74 -11.40 27.88
C VAL A 80 5.46 -11.88 28.55
N THR A 81 4.29 -11.40 28.11
CA THR A 81 3.00 -11.82 28.66
C THR A 81 2.66 -13.23 28.20
N CYS A 82 2.79 -13.52 26.91
CA CYS A 82 2.54 -14.85 26.37
C CYS A 82 3.57 -15.87 26.89
N LEU A 83 4.85 -15.48 26.99
CA LEU A 83 5.90 -16.30 27.61
C LEU A 83 5.59 -16.68 29.07
N ALA A 84 4.95 -15.80 29.83
CA ALA A 84 4.61 -16.03 31.24
C ALA A 84 3.31 -16.80 31.45
N THR A 85 2.38 -16.75 30.48
CA THR A 85 0.98 -17.21 30.69
C THR A 85 0.55 -18.37 29.82
N VAL A 86 1.23 -18.63 28.70
CA VAL A 86 0.81 -19.62 27.70
C VAL A 86 1.87 -20.72 27.54
N PRO A 87 1.50 -22.02 27.57
CA PRO A 87 2.44 -23.10 27.27
C PRO A 87 3.01 -23.02 25.85
N VAL A 88 4.30 -23.32 25.68
CA VAL A 88 5.05 -23.17 24.42
C VAL A 88 4.50 -24.01 23.24
N ASP A 89 3.88 -25.14 23.56
CA ASP A 89 3.31 -26.11 22.61
C ASP A 89 1.78 -25.98 22.50
N MET A 90 1.19 -24.95 23.10
CA MET A 90 -0.23 -24.68 22.96
C MET A 90 -0.56 -24.28 21.53
N GLU A 91 -1.46 -25.02 20.88
CA GLU A 91 -2.02 -24.68 19.57
C GLU A 91 -3.44 -24.12 19.73
N VAL A 92 -3.76 -23.08 18.97
CA VAL A 92 -5.06 -22.41 18.98
C VAL A 92 -5.52 -22.10 17.56
N GLU A 93 -6.84 -21.93 17.42
CA GLU A 93 -7.44 -21.31 16.23
C GLU A 93 -7.89 -19.89 16.60
N ALA A 94 -7.69 -18.94 15.69
CA ALA A 94 -8.17 -17.58 15.82
C ALA A 94 -8.86 -17.11 14.55
N HIS A 95 -9.84 -16.22 14.69
CA HIS A 95 -10.71 -15.75 13.61
C HIS A 95 -10.62 -14.25 13.42
N PHE A 96 -10.46 -13.83 12.16
CA PHE A 96 -10.58 -12.44 11.76
C PHE A 96 -12.05 -12.05 11.66
N LEU A 97 -12.45 -11.01 12.39
CA LEU A 97 -13.82 -10.52 12.49
C LEU A 97 -13.87 -9.03 12.16
N ALA A 98 -14.73 -8.68 11.20
CA ALA A 98 -15.07 -7.30 10.88
C ALA A 98 -15.86 -6.66 12.03
N LYS A 99 -15.42 -5.50 12.53
CA LYS A 99 -16.11 -4.76 13.59
C LYS A 99 -16.85 -3.52 13.07
N GLU A 100 -16.53 -3.12 11.85
CA GLU A 100 -17.18 -2.07 11.06
C GLU A 100 -17.40 -2.58 9.61
N ASP A 101 -18.27 -1.90 8.86
CA ASP A 101 -18.49 -2.15 7.43
C ASP A 101 -17.41 -1.44 6.60
N GLY A 102 -16.92 -2.07 5.53
CA GLY A 102 -15.91 -1.45 4.68
C GLY A 102 -15.34 -2.38 3.61
N VAL A 103 -14.27 -1.95 2.97
CA VAL A 103 -13.48 -2.75 2.02
C VAL A 103 -12.30 -3.36 2.75
N VAL A 104 -12.14 -4.68 2.66
CA VAL A 104 -10.98 -5.37 3.25
C VAL A 104 -9.75 -5.15 2.37
N ALA A 105 -8.64 -4.75 2.99
CA ALA A 105 -7.35 -4.61 2.34
C ALA A 105 -6.21 -5.00 3.28
N GLY A 106 -5.14 -5.57 2.71
CA GLY A 106 -3.97 -6.04 3.43
C GLY A 106 -3.98 -7.53 3.74
N ILE A 107 -4.88 -8.33 3.15
CA ILE A 107 -4.89 -9.80 3.28
C ILE A 107 -3.58 -10.38 2.78
N ALA A 108 -3.13 -9.96 1.60
CA ALA A 108 -1.90 -10.49 1.05
C ALA A 108 -0.64 -10.01 1.81
N LEU A 109 -0.70 -8.83 2.45
CA LEU A 109 0.35 -8.38 3.38
C LEU A 109 0.32 -9.18 4.68
N ALA A 110 -0.86 -9.48 5.22
CA ALA A 110 -1.03 -10.31 6.42
C ALA A 110 -0.39 -11.69 6.22
N ASP A 111 -0.62 -12.33 5.08
CA ASP A 111 0.03 -13.59 4.73
C ASP A 111 1.56 -13.50 4.73
N MET A 112 2.14 -12.41 4.21
CA MET A 112 3.59 -12.19 4.25
C MET A 112 4.10 -12.06 5.68
N ILE A 113 3.36 -11.36 6.54
CA ILE A 113 3.73 -11.17 7.95
C ILE A 113 3.65 -12.51 8.71
N PHE A 114 2.55 -13.27 8.56
CA PHE A 114 2.41 -14.59 9.17
C PHE A 114 3.55 -15.53 8.74
N ASN A 115 3.87 -15.56 7.45
CA ASN A 115 4.94 -16.40 6.94
C ASN A 115 6.34 -15.95 7.42
N GLU A 116 6.56 -14.65 7.67
CA GLU A 116 7.82 -14.15 8.22
C GLU A 116 8.00 -14.56 9.69
N VAL A 117 6.92 -14.60 10.47
CA VAL A 117 6.96 -15.04 11.88
C VAL A 117 7.08 -16.56 11.97
N ASP A 118 6.19 -17.31 11.31
CA ASP A 118 6.18 -18.76 11.33
C ASP A 118 5.43 -19.33 10.12
N SER A 119 6.20 -19.83 9.14
CA SER A 119 5.66 -20.48 7.94
C SER A 119 4.84 -21.76 8.20
N SER A 120 4.80 -22.29 9.43
CA SER A 120 3.96 -23.42 9.80
C SER A 120 2.54 -23.03 10.21
N LEU A 121 2.28 -21.73 10.44
CA LEU A 121 0.93 -21.21 10.68
C LEU A 121 0.04 -21.47 9.47
N LYS A 122 -1.15 -22.01 9.72
CA LYS A 122 -2.14 -22.31 8.68
C LYS A 122 -3.16 -21.18 8.62
N VAL A 123 -3.02 -20.31 7.64
CA VAL A 123 -3.94 -19.19 7.39
C VAL A 123 -4.92 -19.56 6.29
N GLU A 124 -6.21 -19.29 6.51
CA GLU A 124 -7.28 -19.48 5.54
C GLU A 124 -8.13 -18.21 5.46
N TRP A 125 -8.27 -17.67 4.25
CA TRP A 125 -9.09 -16.48 3.97
C TRP A 125 -10.36 -16.85 3.23
N TYR A 126 -11.46 -16.18 3.58
CA TYR A 126 -12.76 -16.34 2.93
C TYR A 126 -13.09 -15.16 2.00
N GLN A 127 -12.34 -14.07 2.13
CA GLN A 127 -12.43 -12.87 1.30
C GLN A 127 -11.08 -12.59 0.65
N ASN A 128 -11.08 -11.75 -0.38
CA ASN A 128 -9.90 -11.23 -1.07
C ASN A 128 -9.75 -9.73 -0.82
N ASP A 129 -8.53 -9.22 -1.01
CA ASP A 129 -8.30 -7.77 -1.04
C ASP A 129 -9.23 -7.11 -2.07
N GLY A 130 -10.00 -6.12 -1.61
CA GLY A 130 -10.97 -5.37 -2.43
C GLY A 130 -12.43 -5.81 -2.22
N ASP A 131 -12.66 -6.92 -1.52
CA ASP A 131 -14.03 -7.35 -1.19
C ASP A 131 -14.66 -6.44 -0.13
N TYR A 132 -15.97 -6.23 -0.24
CA TYR A 132 -16.75 -5.53 0.78
C TYR A 132 -17.12 -6.48 1.92
N ILE A 133 -16.88 -6.05 3.16
CA ILE A 133 -17.16 -6.78 4.39
C ILE A 133 -18.16 -6.01 5.26
N ARG A 134 -19.01 -6.74 5.98
CA ARG A 134 -19.98 -6.18 6.93
C ARG A 134 -19.59 -6.53 8.35
N LYS A 135 -19.91 -5.66 9.29
CA LYS A 135 -19.75 -5.88 10.73
C LYS A 135 -20.33 -7.24 11.14
N GLY A 136 -19.52 -8.00 11.87
CA GLY A 136 -19.85 -9.36 12.31
C GLY A 136 -19.41 -10.44 11.33
N LEU A 137 -18.94 -10.10 10.12
CA LEU A 137 -18.42 -11.08 9.18
C LEU A 137 -17.07 -11.64 9.66
N GLN A 138 -16.99 -12.96 9.75
CA GLN A 138 -15.73 -13.66 9.86
C GLN A 138 -15.16 -13.86 8.45
N PHE A 139 -13.99 -13.30 8.17
CA PHE A 139 -13.42 -13.28 6.80
C PHE A 139 -12.10 -14.03 6.66
N GLY A 140 -11.60 -14.61 7.76
CA GLY A 140 -10.44 -15.50 7.74
C GLY A 140 -10.22 -16.17 9.08
N LYS A 141 -9.28 -17.11 9.11
CA LYS A 141 -8.81 -17.78 10.32
C LYS A 141 -7.34 -18.14 10.22
N VAL A 142 -6.71 -18.32 11.38
CA VAL A 142 -5.35 -18.82 11.52
C VAL A 142 -5.30 -19.90 12.58
N TYR A 143 -4.59 -20.99 12.30
CA TYR A 143 -4.34 -22.09 13.22
C TYR A 143 -2.83 -22.31 13.41
N GLY A 144 -2.40 -22.54 14.65
CA GLY A 144 -1.02 -22.92 14.98
C GLY A 144 -0.64 -22.55 16.40
N ARG A 145 0.65 -22.38 16.66
CA ARG A 145 1.17 -22.07 18.00
C ARG A 145 0.63 -20.73 18.51
N ALA A 146 0.05 -20.76 19.71
CA ALA A 146 -0.53 -19.58 20.36
C ALA A 146 0.48 -18.43 20.50
N HIS A 147 1.73 -18.74 20.87
CA HIS A 147 2.80 -17.74 20.97
C HIS A 147 3.00 -16.97 19.67
N ASN A 148 3.00 -17.67 18.54
CA ASN A 148 3.25 -17.07 17.24
C ASN A 148 2.04 -16.28 16.74
N ILE A 149 0.82 -16.75 17.02
CA ILE A 149 -0.42 -16.03 16.68
C ILE A 149 -0.56 -14.73 17.50
N VAL A 150 -0.23 -14.76 18.80
CA VAL A 150 -0.37 -13.58 19.67
C VAL A 150 0.70 -12.53 19.36
N VAL A 151 1.95 -12.93 19.14
CA VAL A 151 3.05 -12.02 18.75
C VAL A 151 2.73 -11.26 17.46
N VAL A 152 2.09 -11.92 16.50
CA VAL A 152 1.85 -11.33 15.18
C VAL A 152 0.54 -10.55 15.11
N GLU A 153 -0.37 -10.76 16.06
CA GLU A 153 -1.73 -10.22 16.07
C GLU A 153 -1.74 -8.70 15.84
N ARG A 154 -1.03 -7.96 16.69
CA ARG A 154 -1.09 -6.50 16.66
C ARG A 154 -0.49 -5.92 15.39
N VAL A 155 0.63 -6.48 14.94
CA VAL A 155 1.31 -6.07 13.71
C VAL A 155 0.41 -6.28 12.49
N VAL A 156 -0.18 -7.47 12.33
CA VAL A 156 -1.10 -7.77 11.22
C VAL A 156 -2.34 -6.87 11.27
N LEU A 157 -2.97 -6.74 12.45
CA LEU A 157 -4.16 -5.90 12.58
C LEU A 157 -3.85 -4.44 12.25
N ASN A 158 -2.75 -3.87 12.74
CA ASN A 158 -2.41 -2.47 12.45
C ASN A 158 -2.26 -2.20 10.94
N PHE A 159 -1.60 -3.09 10.20
CA PHE A 159 -1.50 -2.99 8.74
C PHE A 159 -2.86 -3.14 8.06
N MET A 160 -3.60 -4.22 8.36
CA MET A 160 -4.88 -4.50 7.72
C MET A 160 -5.92 -3.42 8.02
N GLN A 161 -6.03 -2.97 9.27
CA GLN A 161 -6.98 -1.93 9.67
C GLN A 161 -6.69 -0.60 8.97
N ARG A 162 -5.40 -0.20 8.86
CA ARG A 162 -5.00 0.99 8.12
C ARG A 162 -5.31 0.86 6.63
N MET A 163 -4.86 -0.23 5.99
CA MET A 163 -5.08 -0.46 4.57
C MET A 163 -6.59 -0.51 4.25
N SER A 164 -7.37 -1.22 5.07
CA SER A 164 -8.82 -1.33 4.89
C SER A 164 -9.52 0.02 5.07
N GLY A 165 -9.04 0.86 5.99
CA GLY A 165 -9.52 2.24 6.14
C GLY A 165 -9.29 3.09 4.89
N ILE A 166 -8.09 3.01 4.31
CA ILE A 166 -7.74 3.68 3.05
C ILE A 166 -8.63 3.16 1.91
N ALA A 167 -8.67 1.84 1.70
CA ALA A 167 -9.42 1.22 0.62
C ALA A 167 -10.93 1.54 0.70
N THR A 168 -11.48 1.58 1.91
CA THR A 168 -12.90 1.95 2.15
C THR A 168 -13.18 3.38 1.72
N LEU A 169 -12.34 4.34 2.14
CA LEU A 169 -12.52 5.74 1.75
C LEU A 169 -12.28 5.94 0.25
N THR A 170 -11.26 5.29 -0.30
CA THR A 170 -10.97 5.33 -1.74
C THR A 170 -12.15 4.83 -2.55
N LYS A 171 -12.77 3.71 -2.15
CA LYS A 171 -13.94 3.16 -2.84
C LYS A 171 -15.11 4.14 -2.85
N ALA A 172 -15.42 4.72 -1.69
CA ALA A 172 -16.48 5.72 -1.57
C ALA A 172 -16.20 6.96 -2.43
N MET A 173 -14.97 7.47 -2.42
CA MET A 173 -14.59 8.63 -3.24
C MET A 173 -14.59 8.29 -4.74
N ALA A 174 -14.09 7.14 -5.15
CA ALA A 174 -14.01 6.72 -6.55
C ALA A 174 -15.41 6.54 -7.15
N ASP A 175 -16.33 5.92 -6.40
CA ASP A 175 -17.72 5.76 -6.83
C ASP A 175 -18.42 7.12 -6.99
N ALA A 176 -18.16 8.07 -6.07
CA ALA A 176 -18.75 9.42 -6.12
C ALA A 176 -18.12 10.31 -7.22
N ALA A 177 -16.83 10.15 -7.49
CA ALA A 177 -16.06 10.94 -8.45
C ALA A 177 -16.37 10.62 -9.92
N HIS A 178 -16.97 9.46 -10.20
CA HIS A 178 -17.21 8.99 -11.56
C HIS A 178 -17.91 10.07 -12.42
N PRO A 179 -17.42 10.37 -13.65
CA PRO A 179 -16.46 9.58 -14.44
C PRO A 179 -14.98 9.81 -14.13
N ALA A 180 -14.62 10.79 -13.30
CA ALA A 180 -13.23 11.07 -12.96
C ALA A 180 -12.61 9.93 -12.13
N CYS A 181 -11.31 9.69 -12.31
CA CYS A 181 -10.56 8.70 -11.54
C CYS A 181 -9.93 9.34 -10.29
N ILE A 182 -10.08 8.67 -9.14
CA ILE A 182 -9.49 9.15 -7.89
C ILE A 182 -8.03 8.72 -7.77
N LEU A 183 -7.18 9.67 -7.42
CA LEU A 183 -5.75 9.51 -7.14
C LEU A 183 -5.44 9.86 -5.69
N GLU A 184 -4.49 9.15 -5.11
CA GLU A 184 -3.78 9.56 -3.90
C GLU A 184 -2.57 10.44 -4.21
N THR A 185 -1.83 10.83 -3.17
CA THR A 185 -0.68 11.73 -3.30
C THR A 185 0.57 11.16 -2.64
N ARG A 186 1.63 11.96 -2.56
CA ARG A 186 2.82 11.65 -1.74
C ARG A 186 2.65 11.97 -0.25
N LYS A 187 1.49 12.53 0.15
CA LYS A 187 1.11 12.81 1.55
C LYS A 187 0.67 11.51 2.23
N THR A 188 1.62 10.59 2.38
CA THR A 188 1.44 9.26 2.98
C THR A 188 2.11 9.20 4.34
N ALA A 189 1.81 8.16 5.12
CA ALA A 189 2.60 7.89 6.31
C ALA A 189 4.09 7.66 5.93
N PRO A 190 5.05 8.26 6.66
CA PRO A 190 6.47 8.02 6.42
C PRO A 190 6.81 6.53 6.50
N GLY A 191 7.63 6.03 5.58
CA GLY A 191 8.00 4.60 5.51
C GLY A 191 6.90 3.67 4.97
N LEU A 192 5.63 4.09 4.94
CA LEU A 192 4.49 3.24 4.54
C LEU A 192 3.89 3.60 3.17
N ARG A 193 4.57 4.45 2.37
CA ARG A 193 4.04 4.95 1.09
C ARG A 193 3.55 3.86 0.15
N LEU A 194 4.32 2.78 -0.02
CA LEU A 194 3.95 1.68 -0.90
C LEU A 194 2.71 0.95 -0.37
N VAL A 195 2.62 0.74 0.94
CA VAL A 195 1.47 0.11 1.61
C VAL A 195 0.21 0.97 1.45
N ASP A 196 0.33 2.29 1.72
CA ASP A 196 -0.77 3.24 1.56
C ASP A 196 -1.27 3.30 0.11
N LYS A 197 -0.36 3.40 -0.86
CA LYS A 197 -0.70 3.43 -2.29
C LYS A 197 -1.28 2.11 -2.79
N TRP A 198 -0.83 0.98 -2.26
CA TRP A 198 -1.40 -0.33 -2.58
C TRP A 198 -2.84 -0.43 -2.09
N ALA A 199 -3.14 0.07 -0.88
CA ALA A 199 -4.51 0.12 -0.37
C ALA A 199 -5.45 0.98 -1.24
N VAL A 200 -4.94 2.07 -1.82
CA VAL A 200 -5.70 2.91 -2.77
C VAL A 200 -6.04 2.12 -4.04
N LEU A 201 -5.10 1.35 -4.60
CA LEU A 201 -5.39 0.47 -5.74
C LEU A 201 -6.45 -0.58 -5.39
N ILE A 202 -6.36 -1.17 -4.20
CA ILE A 202 -7.35 -2.14 -3.70
C ILE A 202 -8.74 -1.52 -3.58
N GLY A 203 -8.83 -0.25 -3.15
CA GLY A 203 -10.08 0.51 -3.08
C GLY A 203 -10.65 0.97 -4.43
N GLY A 204 -9.98 0.68 -5.55
CA GLY A 204 -10.42 1.08 -6.89
C GLY A 204 -9.98 2.49 -7.33
N GLY A 205 -9.08 3.14 -6.58
CA GLY A 205 -8.36 4.33 -7.04
C GLY A 205 -7.19 3.96 -7.97
N GLN A 206 -6.50 4.97 -8.48
CA GLN A 206 -5.27 4.78 -9.25
C GLN A 206 -4.11 5.52 -8.59
N ASN A 207 -2.89 5.03 -8.80
CA ASN A 207 -1.71 5.66 -8.22
C ASN A 207 -1.27 6.90 -9.01
N HIS A 208 -1.10 8.02 -8.31
CA HIS A 208 -0.24 9.11 -8.76
C HIS A 208 1.24 8.66 -8.66
N ARG A 209 2.17 9.54 -9.02
CA ARG A 209 3.61 9.22 -8.98
C ARG A 209 4.06 8.68 -7.63
N MET A 210 4.85 7.61 -7.65
CA MET A 210 5.35 6.92 -6.46
C MET A 210 6.30 7.81 -5.65
N GLY A 211 7.19 8.51 -6.34
CA GLY A 211 8.20 9.39 -5.73
C GLY A 211 8.64 10.50 -6.67
N LEU A 212 9.63 11.28 -6.26
CA LEU A 212 10.19 12.35 -7.08
C LEU A 212 10.87 11.83 -8.36
N PHE A 213 11.28 10.55 -8.36
CA PHE A 213 11.98 9.88 -9.46
C PHE A 213 11.05 9.37 -10.57
N ASP A 214 9.74 9.30 -10.30
CA ASP A 214 8.79 8.50 -11.09
C ASP A 214 8.13 9.32 -12.21
N MET A 215 7.87 10.60 -11.95
CA MET A 215 7.23 11.53 -12.88
C MET A 215 7.66 12.96 -12.57
N VAL A 216 7.84 13.77 -13.62
CA VAL A 216 8.05 15.21 -13.48
C VAL A 216 6.74 15.87 -13.07
N MET A 217 6.78 16.69 -12.02
CA MET A 217 5.63 17.49 -11.59
C MET A 217 6.13 18.89 -11.27
N ILE A 218 5.81 19.83 -12.15
CA ILE A 218 6.20 21.23 -12.06
C ILE A 218 5.18 21.92 -11.16
N LYS A 219 5.61 22.29 -9.94
CA LYS A 219 4.78 23.01 -8.97
C LYS A 219 5.02 24.53 -9.00
N ASP A 220 4.15 25.28 -8.33
CA ASP A 220 4.24 26.72 -8.06
C ASP A 220 5.67 27.25 -7.76
N ASN A 221 6.40 26.57 -6.88
CA ASN A 221 7.75 26.94 -6.47
C ASN A 221 8.75 26.74 -7.62
N HIS A 222 8.58 25.70 -8.44
CA HIS A 222 9.43 25.46 -9.61
C HIS A 222 9.17 26.51 -10.69
N ILE A 223 7.90 26.85 -10.95
CA ILE A 223 7.50 27.90 -11.89
C ILE A 223 8.12 29.24 -11.50
N SER A 224 8.01 29.59 -10.21
CA SER A 224 8.55 30.83 -9.66
C SER A 224 10.07 30.91 -9.82
N VAL A 225 10.80 29.84 -9.46
CA VAL A 225 12.27 29.78 -9.55
C VAL A 225 12.76 29.71 -11.00
N ALA A 226 12.04 29.04 -11.89
CA ALA A 226 12.35 28.97 -13.32
C ALA A 226 12.06 30.30 -14.06
N GLY A 227 11.30 31.20 -13.44
CA GLY A 227 10.96 32.50 -13.98
C GLY A 227 9.80 32.47 -14.99
N GLY A 228 8.80 31.60 -14.76
CA GLY A 228 7.56 31.49 -15.52
C GLY A 228 7.23 30.07 -16.00
N VAL A 229 5.96 29.84 -16.36
CA VAL A 229 5.42 28.54 -16.80
C VAL A 229 6.16 28.06 -18.06
N THR A 230 6.26 28.92 -19.07
CA THR A 230 6.94 28.63 -20.34
C THR A 230 8.40 28.19 -20.14
N LYS A 231 9.14 28.87 -19.26
CA LYS A 231 10.54 28.53 -18.98
C LYS A 231 10.66 27.21 -18.24
N ALA A 232 9.78 26.94 -17.29
CA ALA A 232 9.77 25.68 -16.55
C ALA A 232 9.54 24.49 -17.50
N LEU A 233 8.52 24.57 -18.38
CA LEU A 233 8.24 23.54 -19.38
C LEU A 233 9.41 23.31 -20.32
N LYS A 234 9.99 24.41 -20.87
CA LYS A 234 11.15 24.33 -21.75
C LYS A 234 12.35 23.66 -21.09
N CYS A 235 12.64 23.98 -19.83
CA CYS A 235 13.73 23.34 -19.08
C CYS A 235 13.48 21.84 -18.89
N VAL A 236 12.23 21.43 -18.62
CA VAL A 236 11.86 20.03 -18.47
C VAL A 236 12.01 19.27 -19.78
N ASP A 237 11.47 19.81 -20.88
CA ASP A 237 11.56 19.17 -22.20
C ASP A 237 13.03 18.97 -22.62
N GLN A 238 13.87 20.00 -22.43
CA GLN A 238 15.30 19.92 -22.70
C GLN A 238 16.00 18.89 -21.82
N TYR A 239 15.68 18.84 -20.53
CA TYR A 239 16.28 17.88 -19.60
C TYR A 239 15.94 16.44 -19.99
N LEU A 240 14.67 16.15 -20.27
CA LEU A 240 14.21 14.81 -20.62
C LEU A 240 14.80 14.36 -21.96
N GLU A 241 14.88 15.25 -22.96
CA GLU A 241 15.51 14.96 -24.24
C GLU A 241 17.02 14.67 -24.09
N GLN A 242 17.74 15.54 -23.39
CA GLN A 242 19.19 15.37 -23.16
C GLN A 242 19.54 14.09 -22.39
N ARG A 243 18.65 13.66 -21.49
CA ARG A 243 18.83 12.44 -20.70
C ARG A 243 18.20 11.21 -21.35
N ASN A 244 17.53 11.37 -22.50
CA ASN A 244 16.75 10.34 -23.16
C ASN A 244 15.79 9.61 -22.20
N LEU A 245 15.07 10.39 -21.38
CA LEU A 245 14.11 9.88 -20.40
C LEU A 245 12.69 9.99 -20.96
N GLN A 246 11.90 8.94 -20.75
CA GLN A 246 10.48 8.87 -21.10
C GLN A 246 9.69 8.69 -19.81
N MET A 247 9.02 9.75 -19.36
CA MET A 247 8.17 9.75 -18.17
C MET A 247 7.09 10.81 -18.30
N GLY A 248 6.00 10.66 -17.55
CA GLY A 248 4.94 11.66 -17.51
C GLY A 248 5.47 13.02 -17.06
N VAL A 249 4.85 14.08 -17.58
CA VAL A 249 5.13 15.45 -17.19
C VAL A 249 3.81 16.11 -16.84
N GLU A 250 3.72 16.57 -15.62
CA GLU A 250 2.58 17.30 -15.09
C GLU A 250 3.00 18.72 -14.70
N ILE A 251 2.13 19.70 -14.96
CA ILE A 251 2.30 21.07 -14.48
C ILE A 251 1.08 21.52 -13.67
N GLU A 252 1.36 22.12 -12.52
CA GLU A 252 0.38 22.74 -11.64
C GLU A 252 0.05 24.15 -12.13
N THR A 253 -1.24 24.42 -12.30
CA THR A 253 -1.78 25.73 -12.69
C THR A 253 -2.86 26.13 -11.70
N ARG A 254 -2.90 27.43 -11.36
CA ARG A 254 -3.79 28.02 -10.35
C ARG A 254 -4.75 29.03 -10.95
N THR A 255 -4.48 29.53 -12.15
CA THR A 255 -5.33 30.49 -12.85
C THR A 255 -5.54 30.09 -14.31
N LEU A 256 -6.59 30.64 -14.93
CA LEU A 256 -6.89 30.41 -16.35
C LEU A 256 -5.81 31.00 -17.27
N GLU A 257 -5.11 32.04 -16.83
CA GLU A 257 -3.96 32.61 -17.54
C GLU A 257 -2.78 31.66 -17.56
N GLU A 258 -2.47 30.99 -16.43
CA GLU A 258 -1.44 29.95 -16.40
C GLU A 258 -1.82 28.78 -17.32
N VAL A 259 -3.10 28.36 -17.35
CA VAL A 259 -3.59 27.34 -18.30
C VAL A 259 -3.39 27.78 -19.76
N LYS A 260 -3.76 29.03 -20.10
CA LYS A 260 -3.55 29.58 -21.46
C LYS A 260 -2.07 29.59 -21.84
N GLU A 261 -1.18 29.98 -20.92
CA GLU A 261 0.27 29.98 -21.18
C GLU A 261 0.79 28.56 -21.49
N VAL A 262 0.32 27.54 -20.75
CA VAL A 262 0.65 26.13 -21.02
C VAL A 262 0.18 25.72 -22.42
N LEU A 263 -1.06 26.06 -22.79
CA LEU A 263 -1.64 25.70 -24.09
C LEU A 263 -0.92 26.41 -25.25
N ASP A 264 -0.55 27.68 -25.08
CA ASP A 264 0.20 28.45 -26.08
C ASP A 264 1.58 27.84 -26.30
N TYR A 265 2.29 27.51 -25.22
CA TYR A 265 3.58 26.82 -25.30
C TYR A 265 3.48 25.51 -26.06
N ALA A 266 2.52 24.66 -25.71
CA ALA A 266 2.31 23.36 -26.34
C ALA A 266 1.84 23.43 -27.80
N SER A 267 1.24 24.55 -28.21
CA SER A 267 0.82 24.77 -29.61
C SER A 267 1.99 25.19 -30.50
N GLN A 268 3.03 25.78 -29.93
CA GLN A 268 4.18 26.33 -30.64
C GLN A 268 5.42 25.43 -30.53
N THR A 269 5.48 24.58 -29.50
CA THR A 269 6.65 23.77 -29.15
C THR A 269 6.25 22.31 -28.98
N LYS A 270 7.10 21.40 -29.47
CA LYS A 270 6.98 19.98 -29.15
C LYS A 270 7.32 19.79 -27.67
N THR A 271 6.35 19.41 -26.87
CA THR A 271 6.49 19.19 -25.43
C THR A 271 6.15 17.74 -25.06
N LEU A 272 6.75 17.26 -23.97
CA LEU A 272 6.45 15.97 -23.33
C LEU A 272 5.36 16.09 -22.26
N LEU A 273 4.72 17.27 -22.13
CA LEU A 273 3.60 17.48 -21.22
C LEU A 273 2.48 16.46 -21.46
N THR A 274 2.05 15.79 -20.39
CA THR A 274 0.97 14.81 -20.43
C THR A 274 -0.27 15.28 -19.67
N ARG A 275 -0.09 16.07 -18.61
CA ARG A 275 -1.17 16.43 -17.68
C ARG A 275 -1.08 17.86 -17.18
N ILE A 276 -2.23 18.51 -17.02
CA ILE A 276 -2.37 19.82 -16.37
C ILE A 276 -3.17 19.63 -15.08
N MET A 277 -2.54 19.95 -13.94
CA MET A 277 -3.20 20.01 -12.65
C MET A 277 -3.83 21.39 -12.46
N LEU A 278 -5.12 21.39 -12.13
CA LEU A 278 -5.96 22.55 -11.86
C LEU A 278 -6.08 22.68 -10.34
N ASP A 279 -5.10 23.34 -9.71
CA ASP A 279 -4.97 23.38 -8.26
C ASP A 279 -5.80 24.51 -7.66
N ASN A 280 -6.63 24.18 -6.65
CA ASN A 280 -7.48 25.12 -5.93
C ASN A 280 -8.43 25.96 -6.80
N MET A 281 -8.85 25.44 -7.96
CA MET A 281 -9.90 26.05 -8.81
C MET A 281 -11.33 25.71 -8.35
N VAL A 282 -11.46 25.11 -7.17
CA VAL A 282 -12.73 24.76 -6.52
C VAL A 282 -12.87 25.63 -5.28
N VAL A 283 -13.95 26.42 -5.21
CA VAL A 283 -14.16 27.40 -4.13
C VAL A 283 -15.24 26.88 -3.17
N PRO A 284 -14.96 26.71 -1.86
CA PRO A 284 -15.99 26.36 -0.89
C PRO A 284 -17.05 27.45 -0.74
N LEU A 285 -18.31 27.06 -0.66
CA LEU A 285 -19.45 27.94 -0.41
C LEU A 285 -19.91 27.87 1.06
N PRO A 286 -20.52 28.92 1.62
CA PRO A 286 -20.93 28.96 3.03
C PRO A 286 -21.98 27.91 3.43
N ASP A 287 -22.71 27.36 2.47
CA ASP A 287 -23.73 26.33 2.64
C ASP A 287 -23.17 24.89 2.63
N GLY A 288 -21.86 24.74 2.45
CA GLY A 288 -21.18 23.44 2.37
C GLY A 288 -21.07 22.87 0.94
N ASP A 289 -21.59 23.56 -0.07
CA ASP A 289 -21.36 23.21 -1.48
C ASP A 289 -20.03 23.80 -1.99
N VAL A 290 -19.67 23.54 -3.24
CA VAL A 290 -18.48 24.06 -3.91
C VAL A 290 -18.79 24.70 -5.26
N ASP A 291 -18.17 25.82 -5.57
CA ASP A 291 -18.16 26.38 -6.92
C ASP A 291 -17.03 25.76 -7.76
N VAL A 292 -17.40 25.20 -8.90
CA VAL A 292 -16.51 24.54 -9.87
C VAL A 292 -16.46 25.28 -11.21
N SER A 293 -16.94 26.54 -11.27
CA SER A 293 -17.06 27.30 -12.52
C SER A 293 -15.70 27.53 -13.19
N MET A 294 -14.69 27.94 -12.42
CA MET A 294 -13.32 28.11 -12.93
C MET A 294 -12.72 26.78 -13.39
N LEU A 295 -12.96 25.69 -12.64
CA LEU A 295 -12.51 24.35 -13.01
C LEU A 295 -13.10 23.92 -14.36
N LYS A 296 -14.41 24.12 -14.56
CA LYS A 296 -15.09 23.81 -15.82
C LYS A 296 -14.55 24.63 -16.98
N GLU A 297 -14.38 25.94 -16.79
CA GLU A 297 -13.80 26.82 -17.81
C GLU A 297 -12.39 26.37 -18.20
N ALA A 298 -11.55 25.98 -17.23
CA ALA A 298 -10.22 25.44 -17.49
C ALA A 298 -10.27 24.13 -18.29
N VAL A 299 -11.17 23.20 -17.94
CA VAL A 299 -11.38 21.94 -18.68
C VAL A 299 -11.82 22.21 -20.12
N GLU A 300 -12.77 23.13 -20.32
CA GLU A 300 -13.23 23.56 -21.64
C GLU A 300 -12.12 24.18 -22.48
N LEU A 301 -11.26 25.03 -21.88
CA LEU A 301 -10.10 25.60 -22.55
C LEU A 301 -9.08 24.54 -22.99
N ILE A 302 -8.85 23.52 -22.14
CA ILE A 302 -7.94 22.42 -22.44
C ILE A 302 -8.52 21.51 -23.54
N ASN A 303 -9.85 21.39 -23.62
CA ASN A 303 -10.58 20.72 -24.69
C ASN A 303 -10.02 19.32 -25.05
N GLY A 304 -9.69 18.52 -24.02
CA GLY A 304 -9.17 17.16 -24.18
C GLY A 304 -7.76 17.05 -24.77
N ARG A 305 -7.01 18.15 -24.90
CA ARG A 305 -5.62 18.13 -25.41
C ARG A 305 -4.64 17.46 -24.45
N PHE A 306 -4.92 17.52 -23.15
CA PHE A 306 -4.12 16.96 -22.07
C PHE A 306 -5.05 16.29 -21.05
N GLU A 307 -4.51 15.34 -20.28
CA GLU A 307 -5.19 14.89 -19.06
C GLU A 307 -5.35 16.07 -18.10
N THR A 308 -6.47 16.12 -17.40
CA THR A 308 -6.73 17.15 -16.38
C THR A 308 -6.85 16.52 -15.01
N GLU A 309 -6.27 17.16 -14.01
CA GLU A 309 -6.35 16.72 -12.62
C GLU A 309 -6.83 17.86 -11.72
N ALA A 310 -7.94 17.66 -11.02
CA ALA A 310 -8.36 18.58 -9.95
C ALA A 310 -7.64 18.24 -8.65
N SER A 311 -7.12 19.26 -7.96
CA SER A 311 -6.48 19.15 -6.65
C SER A 311 -6.93 20.28 -5.72
N GLY A 312 -6.81 20.05 -4.41
CA GLY A 312 -7.11 21.03 -3.36
C GLY A 312 -8.44 20.76 -2.65
N ASN A 313 -8.38 20.54 -1.33
CA ASN A 313 -9.53 20.42 -0.43
C ASN A 313 -10.67 19.48 -0.89
N VAL A 314 -10.33 18.38 -1.57
CA VAL A 314 -11.29 17.35 -2.00
C VAL A 314 -11.75 16.51 -0.81
N THR A 315 -13.06 16.47 -0.58
CA THR A 315 -13.73 15.64 0.44
C THR A 315 -14.78 14.74 -0.20
N LEU A 316 -15.35 13.80 0.56
CA LEU A 316 -16.37 12.88 0.03
C LEU A 316 -17.64 13.64 -0.39
N GLU A 317 -17.93 14.75 0.27
CA GLU A 317 -19.08 15.61 -0.01
C GLU A 317 -18.89 16.43 -1.29
N THR A 318 -17.65 16.86 -1.58
CA THR A 318 -17.35 17.75 -2.71
C THR A 318 -16.94 17.01 -3.97
N VAL A 319 -16.40 15.78 -3.84
CA VAL A 319 -15.79 15.03 -4.94
C VAL A 319 -16.76 14.76 -6.09
N HIS A 320 -18.05 14.58 -5.81
CA HIS A 320 -19.04 14.33 -6.85
C HIS A 320 -19.14 15.50 -7.85
N LYS A 321 -19.28 16.73 -7.34
CA LYS A 321 -19.41 17.94 -8.17
C LYS A 321 -18.12 18.22 -8.95
N ILE A 322 -16.97 17.94 -8.33
CA ILE A 322 -15.65 18.02 -8.99
C ILE A 322 -15.58 16.99 -10.12
N GLY A 323 -16.01 15.74 -9.91
CA GLY A 323 -16.04 14.70 -10.94
C GLY A 323 -16.93 15.05 -12.14
N GLN A 324 -18.05 15.74 -11.89
CA GLN A 324 -18.95 16.23 -12.95
C GLN A 324 -18.41 17.46 -13.72
N SER A 325 -17.24 18.00 -13.37
CA SER A 325 -16.62 19.11 -14.12
C SER A 325 -15.99 18.67 -15.44
N GLY A 326 -15.80 17.37 -15.66
CA GLY A 326 -15.14 16.82 -16.86
C GLY A 326 -13.64 16.60 -16.69
N VAL A 327 -13.09 16.75 -15.48
CA VAL A 327 -11.69 16.39 -15.21
C VAL A 327 -11.42 14.89 -15.38
N THR A 328 -10.22 14.54 -15.83
CA THR A 328 -9.81 13.13 -15.97
C THR A 328 -9.54 12.50 -14.60
N TYR A 329 -8.86 13.23 -13.73
CA TYR A 329 -8.45 12.79 -12.41
C TYR A 329 -8.83 13.78 -11.32
N ILE A 330 -8.95 13.27 -10.10
CA ILE A 330 -9.05 14.06 -8.88
C ILE A 330 -8.04 13.49 -7.89
N SER A 331 -7.12 14.30 -7.37
CA SER A 331 -6.21 13.85 -6.32
C SER A 331 -6.60 14.34 -4.94
N SER A 332 -6.56 13.43 -3.96
CA SER A 332 -6.84 13.76 -2.56
C SER A 332 -5.77 13.19 -1.64
N GLY A 333 -5.17 14.08 -0.84
CA GLY A 333 -4.27 13.67 0.24
C GLY A 333 -5.01 12.96 1.38
N ALA A 334 -6.29 13.26 1.59
CA ALA A 334 -7.08 12.75 2.70
C ALA A 334 -7.14 11.21 2.72
N LEU A 335 -7.04 10.59 1.54
CA LEU A 335 -6.96 9.14 1.36
C LEU A 335 -5.85 8.50 2.20
N THR A 336 -4.69 9.16 2.36
CA THR A 336 -3.50 8.52 2.94
C THR A 336 -2.94 9.22 4.18
N HIS A 337 -3.14 10.53 4.36
CA HIS A 337 -2.66 11.22 5.58
C HIS A 337 -3.70 11.30 6.71
N SER A 338 -5.00 11.21 6.41
CA SER A 338 -6.09 11.34 7.39
C SER A 338 -6.92 10.06 7.49
N VAL A 339 -6.23 8.93 7.63
CA VAL A 339 -6.86 7.61 7.61
C VAL A 339 -7.63 7.34 8.90
N LYS A 340 -8.94 7.09 8.80
CA LYS A 340 -9.69 6.35 9.83
C LYS A 340 -9.49 4.86 9.57
N ALA A 341 -8.77 4.17 10.46
CA ALA A 341 -8.59 2.73 10.36
C ALA A 341 -9.93 1.99 10.48
N LEU A 342 -10.13 0.93 9.68
CA LEU A 342 -11.31 0.08 9.77
C LEU A 342 -11.17 -0.86 10.96
N ASP A 343 -12.14 -0.90 11.88
CA ASP A 343 -12.04 -1.77 13.05
C ASP A 343 -12.17 -3.26 12.67
N ILE A 344 -11.15 -4.04 13.05
CA ILE A 344 -10.99 -5.47 12.77
C ILE A 344 -10.39 -6.12 14.02
N SER A 345 -10.90 -7.27 14.43
CA SER A 345 -10.31 -8.03 15.54
C SER A 345 -9.87 -9.42 15.09
N LEU A 346 -8.81 -9.94 15.71
CA LEU A 346 -8.44 -11.34 15.69
C LEU A 346 -8.87 -11.97 17.03
N LYS A 347 -9.73 -12.98 17.01
CA LYS A 347 -10.26 -13.60 18.22
C LYS A 347 -9.87 -15.06 18.31
N ILE A 348 -9.17 -15.43 19.37
CA ILE A 348 -8.86 -16.83 19.69
C ILE A 348 -10.15 -17.55 20.13
N ASP A 349 -10.39 -18.72 19.58
CA ASP A 349 -11.45 -19.62 20.06
C ASP A 349 -11.05 -20.21 21.42
N THR A 350 -11.70 -19.70 22.47
CA THR A 350 -11.43 -20.08 23.85
C THR A 350 -12.00 -21.45 24.21
N GLU A 351 -13.07 -21.91 23.55
CA GLU A 351 -13.65 -23.23 23.82
C GLU A 351 -12.73 -24.34 23.31
N LEU A 352 -12.21 -24.18 22.09
CA LEU A 352 -11.20 -25.09 21.55
C LEU A 352 -9.93 -25.09 22.40
N ALA A 353 -9.46 -23.91 22.81
CA ALA A 353 -8.28 -23.78 23.67
C ALA A 353 -8.47 -24.51 25.02
N LEU A 354 -9.64 -24.36 25.65
CA LEU A 354 -9.96 -25.05 26.91
C LEU A 354 -10.09 -26.57 26.74
N GLN A 355 -10.64 -27.04 25.62
CA GLN A 355 -10.74 -28.47 25.34
C GLN A 355 -9.35 -29.11 25.15
N VAL A 356 -8.43 -28.43 24.46
CA VAL A 356 -7.03 -28.87 24.29
C VAL A 356 -6.29 -28.87 25.64
N GLY A 357 -6.47 -27.83 26.46
CA GLY A 357 -5.90 -27.75 27.80
C GLY A 357 -6.38 -28.89 28.72
N ARG A 358 -7.68 -29.21 28.69
CA ARG A 358 -8.25 -30.32 29.46
C ARG A 358 -7.74 -31.69 28.99
N ARG A 359 -7.65 -31.92 27.67
CA ARG A 359 -7.14 -33.19 27.11
C ARG A 359 -5.66 -33.44 27.44
N THR A 360 -4.88 -32.39 27.59
CA THR A 360 -3.45 -32.45 27.92
C THR A 360 -3.15 -32.42 29.42
N LYS A 361 -4.18 -32.36 30.30
CA LYS A 361 -4.07 -32.18 31.76
C LYS A 361 -3.33 -30.90 32.18
N ARG A 362 -3.57 -29.80 31.47
CA ARG A 362 -2.91 -28.51 31.69
C ARG A 362 -3.85 -27.38 32.09
N ALA A 363 -5.16 -27.67 32.18
CA ALA A 363 -6.22 -26.74 32.57
C ALA A 363 -6.79 -27.09 33.94
#